data_AF-A0A151R102-F1
#
_entry.id   AF-A0A151R102-F1
#
_cell.length_a   1.000
_cell.length_b   1.000
_cell.length_c   1.000
_cell.angle_alpha   90.00
_cell.angle_beta   90.00
_cell.angle_gamma   90.00
#
_symmetry.space_group_name_H-M   'P 1'
#
loop_
_entity.id
_entity.type
_entity.pdbx_description
1 polymer ?
#
loop_
_entity_poly.entity_id
_entity_poly.type
_entity_poly.pdbx_seq_one_letter_code
_entity_poly.pdbx_strand_id
1 'polypeptide(L)'
;TSLEILNQAMAYVRLAPLALFFLATSVIFSMKKTEAVVCSGVCSPFEVPPCGSRDCRCIPVGLFVGYCTYPSGLASVTKMIVEHPNLCQSHLECKKKGSGNFCARYPNNYMDYGWCFDSDSEALKGFLAMPSAIAK
;
A
#
# COMPACT_ATOMS: atom_id res chain seq x y z
N THR A 1 -60.82 -20.55 -25.12
CA THR A 1 -59.64 -19.92 -25.76
C THR A 1 -59.65 -18.38 -25.77
N SER A 2 -60.57 -17.68 -25.09
CA SER A 2 -60.45 -16.21 -24.85
C SER A 2 -60.12 -15.89 -23.38
N LEU A 3 -60.62 -16.70 -22.44
CA LEU A 3 -60.40 -16.53 -20.99
C LEU A 3 -58.97 -16.87 -20.52
N GLU A 4 -58.30 -17.82 -21.17
CA GLU A 4 -56.90 -18.18 -20.82
C GLU A 4 -55.88 -17.13 -21.27
N ILE A 5 -56.15 -16.44 -22.39
CA ILE A 5 -55.30 -15.36 -22.91
C ILE A 5 -55.39 -14.13 -21.99
N LEU A 6 -56.58 -13.83 -21.45
CA LEU A 6 -56.78 -12.74 -20.49
C LEU A 6 -56.08 -13.00 -19.14
N ASN A 7 -56.07 -14.26 -18.68
CA ASN A 7 -55.37 -14.68 -17.46
C ASN A 7 -53.84 -14.62 -17.61
N GLN A 8 -53.30 -15.03 -18.77
CA GLN A 8 -51.87 -14.90 -19.06
C GLN A 8 -51.43 -13.42 -19.14
N ALA A 9 -52.24 -12.55 -19.74
CA ALA A 9 -51.95 -11.12 -19.84
C ALA A 9 -52.00 -10.43 -18.46
N MET A 10 -53.00 -10.72 -17.62
CA MET A 10 -53.10 -10.12 -16.29
C MET A 10 -51.97 -10.57 -15.35
N ALA A 11 -51.56 -11.84 -15.42
CA ALA A 11 -50.43 -12.36 -14.65
C ALA A 11 -49.11 -11.70 -15.06
N TYR A 12 -48.87 -11.51 -16.36
CA TYR A 12 -47.68 -10.82 -16.87
C TYR A 12 -47.63 -9.34 -16.42
N VAL A 13 -48.78 -8.66 -16.45
CA VAL A 13 -48.94 -7.27 -15.98
C VAL A 13 -48.69 -7.13 -14.47
N ARG A 14 -48.85 -8.19 -13.68
CA ARG A 14 -48.61 -8.21 -12.23
C ARG A 14 -47.17 -8.59 -11.86
N LEU A 15 -46.51 -9.40 -12.68
CA LEU A 15 -45.12 -9.85 -12.48
C LEU A 15 -44.08 -8.81 -12.93
N ALA A 16 -44.36 -8.06 -14.00
CA ALA A 16 -43.44 -7.05 -14.52
C ALA A 16 -43.10 -5.92 -13.53
N PRO A 17 -44.04 -5.34 -12.76
CA PRO A 17 -43.73 -4.31 -11.77
C PRO A 17 -42.87 -4.83 -10.62
N LEU A 18 -43.08 -6.08 -10.19
CA LEU A 18 -42.31 -6.72 -9.12
C LEU A 18 -40.87 -6.98 -9.56
N ALA A 19 -40.68 -7.49 -10.78
CA ALA A 19 -39.34 -7.70 -11.36
C ALA A 19 -38.56 -6.38 -11.53
N LEU A 20 -39.24 -5.31 -11.97
CA LEU A 20 -38.66 -3.96 -12.06
C LEU A 20 -38.28 -3.40 -10.68
N PHE A 21 -39.06 -3.67 -9.64
CA PHE A 21 -38.77 -3.24 -8.28
C PHE A 21 -37.51 -3.92 -7.71
N PHE A 22 -37.37 -5.24 -7.90
CA PHE A 22 -36.17 -5.99 -7.51
C PHE A 22 -34.92 -5.54 -8.28
N LEU A 23 -35.05 -5.30 -9.59
CA LEU A 23 -33.95 -4.77 -10.42
C LEU A 23 -33.53 -3.36 -9.94
N ALA A 24 -34.47 -2.46 -9.68
CA ALA A 24 -34.18 -1.10 -9.20
C ALA A 24 -33.45 -1.11 -7.84
N THR A 25 -33.83 -2.00 -6.91
CA THR A 25 -33.15 -2.12 -5.61
C THR A 25 -31.72 -2.66 -5.70
N SER A 26 -31.40 -3.48 -6.71
CA SER A 26 -30.04 -4.02 -6.90
C SER A 26 -29.03 -2.96 -7.36
N VAL A 27 -29.49 -1.87 -7.99
CA VAL A 27 -28.63 -0.79 -8.50
C VAL A 27 -28.16 0.17 -7.39
N ILE A 28 -28.91 0.28 -6.29
CA ILE A 28 -28.60 1.21 -5.18
C ILE A 28 -27.44 0.67 -4.31
N PHE A 29 -27.13 -0.64 -4.39
CA PHE A 29 -26.06 -1.28 -3.62
C PHE A 29 -24.76 -1.53 -4.40
N SER A 30 -24.60 -0.96 -5.60
CA SER A 30 -23.26 -0.78 -6.17
C SER A 30 -22.54 0.36 -5.46
N MET A 31 -22.27 0.19 -4.16
CA MET A 31 -21.19 0.91 -3.52
C MET A 31 -19.90 0.43 -4.19
N LYS A 32 -19.46 1.18 -5.20
CA LYS A 32 -18.06 1.18 -5.63
C LYS A 32 -17.27 1.28 -4.34
N LYS A 33 -16.50 0.25 -4.00
CA LYS A 33 -15.59 0.25 -2.86
C LYS A 33 -14.58 1.37 -3.14
N THR A 34 -14.93 2.60 -2.79
CA THR A 34 -13.96 3.66 -2.57
C THR A 34 -13.33 3.25 -1.26
N GLU A 35 -12.41 2.28 -1.32
CA GLU A 35 -11.44 2.05 -0.28
C GLU A 35 -10.87 3.44 0.01
N ALA A 36 -11.30 4.09 1.09
CA ALA A 36 -10.48 5.13 1.66
C ALA A 36 -9.18 4.40 2.00
N VAL A 37 -8.13 4.63 1.22
CA VAL A 37 -6.83 3.99 1.44
C VAL A 37 -6.44 4.33 2.87
N VAL A 38 -6.52 3.36 3.78
CA VAL A 38 -6.10 3.54 5.17
C VAL A 38 -4.62 3.26 5.23
N CYS A 39 -3.79 4.31 5.30
CA CYS A 39 -2.35 4.16 5.48
C CYS A 39 -2.02 3.93 6.96
N SER A 40 -2.32 2.74 7.46
CA SER A 40 -1.95 2.30 8.81
C SER A 40 -1.63 0.80 8.81
N GLY A 41 -0.87 0.36 9.81
CA GLY A 41 -0.44 -1.03 9.94
C GLY A 41 1.06 -1.21 9.73
N VAL A 42 1.48 -2.48 9.74
CA VAL A 42 2.87 -2.90 9.57
C VAL A 42 3.15 -3.11 8.08
N CYS A 43 4.33 -2.71 7.64
CA CYS A 43 4.79 -2.91 6.27
C CYS A 43 6.23 -3.40 6.22
N SER A 44 6.60 -4.03 5.10
CA SER A 44 8.00 -4.27 4.78
C SER A 44 8.54 -3.14 3.91
N PRO A 45 9.73 -2.58 4.18
CA PRO A 45 10.37 -1.62 3.28
C PRO A 45 10.63 -2.15 1.86
N PHE A 46 10.67 -3.48 1.72
CA PHE A 46 10.86 -4.20 0.46
C PHE A 46 9.54 -4.46 -0.30
N GLU A 47 8.40 -4.14 0.31
CA GLU A 47 7.07 -4.31 -0.29
C GLU A 47 6.79 -3.25 -1.36
N VAL A 48 6.19 -3.68 -2.47
CA VAL A 48 5.85 -2.81 -3.61
C VAL A 48 4.45 -3.19 -4.17
N PRO A 49 3.49 -2.25 -4.26
CA PRO A 49 3.51 -0.90 -3.68
C PRO A 49 3.52 -0.95 -2.15
N PRO A 50 4.19 0.01 -1.48
CA PRO A 50 4.23 0.02 -0.02
C PRO A 50 2.81 0.10 0.56
N CYS A 51 2.50 -0.70 1.58
CA CYS A 51 1.19 -0.66 2.26
C CYS A 51 0.00 -0.92 1.32
N GLY A 52 0.22 -1.66 0.23
CA GLY A 52 -0.80 -1.94 -0.79
C GLY A 52 -1.29 -0.73 -1.59
N SER A 53 -0.71 0.47 -1.42
CA SER A 53 -1.13 1.68 -2.13
C SER A 53 0.01 2.65 -2.42
N ARG A 54 -0.04 3.31 -3.59
CA ARG A 54 0.90 4.37 -3.96
C ARG A 54 0.69 5.66 -3.17
N ASP A 55 -0.46 5.80 -2.51
CA ASP A 55 -0.78 6.96 -1.68
C ASP A 55 -0.19 6.86 -0.27
N CYS A 56 0.40 5.72 0.08
CA CYS A 56 1.04 5.46 1.36
C CYS A 56 2.56 5.40 1.25
N ARG A 57 3.23 5.59 2.39
CA ARG A 57 4.66 5.31 2.56
C ARG A 57 4.86 4.33 3.70
N CYS A 58 5.85 3.46 3.54
CA CYS A 58 6.34 2.62 4.61
C CYS A 58 7.55 3.31 5.27
N ILE A 59 7.48 3.58 6.57
CA ILE A 59 8.60 4.15 7.33
C ILE A 59 9.28 3.02 8.11
N PRO A 60 10.51 2.62 7.76
CA PRO A 60 11.24 1.59 8.47
C PRO A 60 11.56 2.03 9.89
N VAL A 61 11.13 1.22 10.86
CA VAL A 61 11.59 1.29 12.27
C VAL A 61 12.65 0.23 12.55
N GLY A 62 12.73 -0.78 11.69
CA GLY A 62 13.77 -1.80 11.65
C GLY A 62 14.12 -2.13 10.21
N LEU A 63 15.12 -3.00 10.04
CA LEU A 63 15.65 -3.32 8.71
C LEU A 63 14.61 -3.93 7.76
N PHE A 64 13.69 -4.74 8.30
CA PHE A 64 12.65 -5.46 7.53
C PHE A 64 11.23 -5.06 7.90
N VAL A 65 11.06 -4.13 8.84
CA VAL A 65 9.76 -3.79 9.42
C VAL A 65 9.61 -2.28 9.54
N GLY A 66 8.46 -1.80 9.10
CA GLY A 66 8.06 -0.41 9.18
C GLY A 66 6.60 -0.27 9.52
N TYR A 67 6.13 0.97 9.56
CA TYR A 67 4.71 1.27 9.64
C TYR A 67 4.25 2.09 8.44
N CYS A 68 3.01 1.85 8.07
CA CYS A 68 2.32 2.60 7.04
C CYS A 68 1.90 3.96 7.59
N THR A 69 2.16 4.99 6.82
CA THR A 69 1.66 6.34 7.07
C THR A 69 1.32 7.01 5.76
N TYR A 70 0.38 7.95 5.82
CA TYR A 70 0.26 8.91 4.73
C TYR A 70 1.58 9.67 4.59
N PRO A 71 1.92 10.14 3.38
CA PRO A 71 2.98 11.11 3.18
C PRO A 71 2.61 12.42 3.89
N SER A 72 2.79 12.48 5.21
CA SER A 72 2.88 13.74 5.93
C SER A 72 4.02 14.52 5.30
N GLY A 73 3.84 15.81 5.03
CA GLY A 73 4.73 16.61 4.17
C GLY A 73 6.23 16.34 4.35
N LEU A 74 7.00 16.52 3.27
CA LEU A 74 8.40 16.10 3.11
C LEU A 74 9.28 16.34 4.36
N ALA A 75 9.07 17.45 5.07
CA ALA A 75 9.76 17.79 6.31
C ALA A 75 9.63 16.75 7.44
N SER A 76 8.46 16.11 7.61
CA SER A 76 8.23 15.09 8.64
C SER A 76 9.05 13.82 8.38
N VAL A 77 9.05 13.36 7.12
CA VAL A 77 9.81 12.18 6.69
C VAL A 77 11.31 12.45 6.78
N THR A 78 11.77 13.63 6.32
CA THR A 78 13.18 14.03 6.45
C THR A 78 13.62 14.08 7.90
N LYS A 79 12.78 14.61 8.81
CA LYS A 79 13.08 14.65 10.24
C LYS A 79 13.24 13.23 10.81
N MET A 80 12.34 12.31 10.47
CA MET A 80 12.45 10.90 10.90
C MET A 80 13.73 10.23 10.39
N ILE A 81 14.13 10.48 9.14
CA ILE A 81 15.38 9.92 8.57
C ILE A 81 16.61 10.46 9.31
N VAL A 82 16.64 11.77 9.56
CA VAL A 82 17.76 12.44 10.25
C VAL A 82 17.87 11.94 11.69
N GLU A 83 16.75 11.78 12.40
CA GLU A 83 16.71 11.34 13.80
C GLU A 83 16.98 9.83 13.95
N HIS A 84 16.62 9.01 12.95
CA HIS A 84 16.80 7.57 13.06
C HIS A 84 18.29 7.19 13.00
N PRO A 85 18.82 6.40 13.95
CA PRO A 85 20.25 6.11 14.06
C PRO A 85 20.82 5.37 12.86
N ASN A 86 20.01 4.54 12.20
CA ASN A 86 20.45 3.71 11.07
C ASN A 86 19.89 4.13 9.70
N LEU A 87 19.01 5.13 9.62
CA LEU A 87 18.55 5.60 8.30
C LEU A 87 19.55 6.61 7.75
N CYS A 88 19.66 6.66 6.43
CA CYS A 88 20.63 7.53 5.78
C CYS A 88 20.18 7.99 4.39
N GLN A 89 20.56 9.19 4.04
CA GLN A 89 20.56 9.66 2.66
C GLN A 89 21.95 9.51 2.02
N SER A 90 23.02 9.48 2.81
CA SER A 90 24.40 9.42 2.30
C SER A 90 25.33 8.57 3.18
N HIS A 91 26.45 8.11 2.60
CA HIS A 91 27.51 7.41 3.34
C HIS A 91 28.12 8.25 4.47
N LEU A 92 28.24 9.57 4.25
CA LEU A 92 28.79 10.48 5.25
C LEU A 92 27.87 10.56 6.47
N GLU A 93 26.56 10.46 6.28
CA GLU A 93 25.60 10.45 7.37
C GLU A 93 25.78 9.23 8.27
N CYS A 94 25.96 8.03 7.69
CA CYS A 94 26.27 6.83 8.48
C CYS A 94 27.54 7.00 9.32
N LYS A 95 28.61 7.54 8.70
CA LYS A 95 29.86 7.82 9.44
C LYS A 95 29.65 8.81 10.58
N LYS A 96 28.87 9.87 10.36
CA LYS A 96 28.54 10.87 11.40
C LYS A 96 27.68 10.28 12.52
N LYS A 97 26.75 9.38 12.20
CA LYS A 97 25.89 8.69 13.17
C LYS A 97 26.62 7.56 13.92
N GLY A 98 27.73 7.06 13.40
CA GLY A 98 28.47 5.93 13.96
C GLY A 98 27.75 4.58 13.79
N SER A 99 26.73 4.52 12.94
CA SER A 99 25.94 3.31 12.63
C SER A 99 26.47 2.51 11.43
N GLY A 100 27.60 2.94 10.87
CA GLY A 100 28.26 2.30 9.76
C GLY A 100 29.05 3.30 8.92
N ASN A 101 29.55 2.85 7.78
CA ASN A 101 30.30 3.70 6.85
C ASN A 101 29.71 3.70 5.43
N PHE A 102 28.72 2.84 5.18
CA PHE A 102 28.03 2.66 3.91
C PHE A 102 26.53 2.81 4.11
N CYS A 103 25.85 3.36 3.10
CA CYS A 103 24.42 3.64 3.11
C CYS A 103 23.81 2.81 1.99
N ALA A 104 23.19 1.70 2.34
CA ALA A 104 22.57 0.80 1.38
C ALA A 104 21.13 1.24 1.12
N ARG A 105 20.84 1.66 -0.11
CA ARG A 105 19.49 2.08 -0.50
C ARG A 105 18.57 0.86 -0.56
N TYR A 106 17.35 1.01 -0.07
CA TYR A 106 16.33 -0.01 -0.29
C TYR A 106 16.11 -0.18 -1.80
N PRO A 107 15.89 -1.40 -2.30
CA PRO A 107 15.73 -1.68 -3.73
C PRO A 107 14.37 -1.21 -4.29
N ASN A 108 13.74 -0.23 -3.63
CA ASN A 108 12.39 0.26 -3.85
C ASN A 108 12.42 1.75 -4.26
N ASN A 109 11.81 2.11 -5.39
CA ASN A 109 11.76 3.49 -5.89
C ASN A 109 10.82 4.41 -5.09
N TYR A 110 9.98 3.87 -4.20
CA TYR A 110 9.13 4.66 -3.31
C TYR A 110 9.89 5.24 -2.10
N MET A 111 11.15 4.85 -1.89
CA MET A 111 12.01 5.31 -0.78
C MET A 111 13.32 5.90 -1.31
N ASP A 112 13.62 7.13 -0.88
CA ASP A 112 14.81 7.89 -1.29
C ASP A 112 15.90 7.92 -0.21
N TYR A 113 15.86 6.98 0.71
CA TYR A 113 16.84 6.78 1.79
C TYR A 113 17.19 5.29 1.92
N GLY A 114 18.22 5.01 2.72
CA GLY A 114 18.76 3.68 2.92
C GLY A 114 18.97 3.35 4.39
N TRP A 115 19.66 2.24 4.61
CA TRP A 115 20.09 1.76 5.90
C TRP A 115 21.62 1.75 6.01
N CYS A 116 22.13 2.11 7.18
CA CYS A 116 23.57 2.14 7.45
C CYS A 116 24.11 0.74 7.74
N PHE A 117 25.25 0.45 7.12
CA PHE A 117 26.02 -0.77 7.33
C PHE A 117 27.51 -0.44 7.38
N ASP A 118 28.28 -1.33 8.00
CA ASP A 118 29.72 -1.40 7.73
C ASP A 118 29.95 -2.02 6.35
N SER A 119 30.83 -1.38 5.57
CA SER A 119 31.11 -1.71 4.17
C SER A 119 31.57 -3.14 3.94
N ASP A 120 32.15 -3.77 4.95
CA ASP A 120 32.69 -5.13 4.94
C ASP A 120 31.80 -6.13 5.68
N SER A 121 30.62 -5.71 6.15
CA SER A 121 29.71 -6.59 6.88
C SER A 121 29.01 -7.62 5.98
N GLU A 122 28.87 -8.84 6.49
CA GLU A 122 28.03 -9.87 5.85
C GLU A 122 26.56 -9.45 5.77
N ALA A 123 26.10 -8.62 6.71
CA ALA A 123 24.76 -8.05 6.71
C ALA A 123 24.52 -7.16 5.48
N LEU A 124 25.50 -6.36 5.05
CA LEU A 124 25.42 -5.57 3.82
C LEU A 124 25.29 -6.48 2.59
N LYS A 125 26.12 -7.54 2.50
CA LYS A 125 26.05 -8.50 1.39
C LYS A 125 24.67 -9.15 1.32
N GLY A 126 24.14 -9.58 2.46
CA GLY A 126 22.79 -10.14 2.57
C GLY A 126 21.72 -9.15 2.14
N PHE A 127 21.79 -7.90 2.59
CA PHE A 127 20.84 -6.84 2.23
C PHE A 127 20.85 -6.56 0.72
N LEU A 128 22.03 -6.44 0.11
CA LEU A 128 22.16 -6.18 -1.32
C LEU A 128 21.73 -7.36 -2.20
N ALA A 129 21.76 -8.57 -1.66
CA ALA A 129 21.28 -9.77 -2.34
C ALA A 129 19.75 -9.95 -2.26
N MET A 130 19.04 -9.15 -1.44
CA MET A 130 17.60 -9.29 -1.32
C MET A 130 16.89 -8.80 -2.58
N PRO A 131 15.97 -9.60 -3.14
CA PRO A 131 15.16 -9.15 -4.24
C PRO A 131 14.23 -8.04 -3.75
N SER A 132 14.11 -6.96 -4.51
CA SER A 132 12.94 -6.09 -4.42
C SER A 132 11.72 -6.94 -4.75
N ALA A 133 10.60 -6.76 -4.03
CA ALA A 133 9.33 -7.27 -4.51
C ALA A 133 9.04 -6.56 -5.84
N ILE A 134 9.33 -7.21 -6.97
CA ILE A 134 8.94 -6.72 -8.28
C ILE A 134 7.43 -6.97 -8.35
N ALA A 135 6.65 -5.90 -8.29
CA ALA A 135 5.23 -5.98 -8.58
C ALA A 135 5.06 -6.54 -10.02
N LYS A 136 4.37 -7.67 -10.14
CA LYS A 136 3.88 -8.21 -11.42
C LYS A 136 2.80 -7.29 -11.98
#